data_AF-A0A971TZS9-F1
#
_entry.id   AF-A0A971TZS9-F1
#
_cell.length_a   1.000
_cell.length_b   1.000
_cell.length_c   1.000
_cell.angle_alpha   90.00
_cell.angle_beta   90.00
_cell.angle_gamma   90.00
#
_symmetry.space_group_name_H-M   'P 1'
#
loop_
_entity.id
_entity.type
_entity.pdbx_description
1 polymer ?
#
loop_
_entity_poly.entity_id
_entity_poly.type
_entity_poly.pdbx_seq_one_letter_code
_entity_poly.pdbx_strand_id
1 'polypeptide(L)'
;MENQRLLYILILAQAALLGLVLFFGDSIFPALEKSGWSREIRLRETADRLVHEYFDGFKGRDVPCERRITGYVVEKLEILDQDDLEFAFSVEFSVKPLNRESYWNRKDKATTDSWVAGKLFFVVDLSSPDRPEVISVVSSL
;
A
#
# COMPACT_ATOMS: atom_id res chain seq x y z
N MET A 1 33.87 -22.98 37.10
CA MET A 1 34.34 -21.63 36.76
C MET A 1 33.94 -21.19 35.33
N GLU A 2 33.64 -22.11 34.40
CA GLU A 2 33.11 -21.82 33.05
C GLU A 2 31.86 -20.92 33.00
N ASN A 3 30.82 -21.21 33.80
CA ASN A 3 29.53 -20.51 33.70
C ASN A 3 29.62 -19.01 34.05
N GLN A 4 30.52 -18.62 34.95
CA GLN A 4 30.71 -17.21 35.30
C GLN A 4 31.44 -16.43 34.20
N ARG A 5 32.35 -17.08 33.46
CA ARG A 5 33.03 -16.48 32.29
C ARG A 5 32.05 -16.23 31.15
N LEU A 6 31.16 -17.18 30.87
CA LEU A 6 30.13 -17.02 29.83
C LEU A 6 29.16 -15.87 30.15
N LEU A 7 28.76 -15.75 31.42
CA LEU A 7 27.91 -14.65 31.90
C LEU A 7 28.59 -13.29 31.72
N TYR A 8 29.88 -13.18 32.07
CA TYR A 8 30.65 -11.96 31.87
C TYR A 8 30.77 -11.58 30.39
N ILE A 9 30.99 -12.55 29.50
CA ILE A 9 31.06 -12.31 28.05
C ILE A 9 29.71 -11.83 27.50
N LEU A 10 28.60 -12.42 27.95
CA LEU A 10 27.25 -12.01 27.57
C LEU A 10 26.94 -10.57 28.00
N ILE A 11 27.30 -10.21 29.24
CA ILE A 11 27.11 -8.85 29.75
C ILE A 11 27.98 -7.85 28.95
N LEU A 12 29.23 -8.20 28.66
CA LEU A 12 30.11 -7.35 27.85
C LEU A 12 29.59 -7.16 26.42
N ALA A 13 29.07 -8.24 25.80
CA ALA A 13 28.48 -8.18 24.48
C ALA A 13 27.23 -7.29 24.46
N GLN A 14 26.35 -7.41 25.46
CA GLN A 14 25.17 -6.56 25.60
C GLN A 14 25.55 -5.09 25.83
N ALA A 15 26.55 -4.83 26.67
CA ALA A 15 27.03 -3.47 26.92
C ALA A 15 27.67 -2.84 25.66
N ALA A 16 28.42 -3.63 24.88
CA ALA A 16 28.97 -3.18 23.61
C ALA A 16 27.85 -2.89 22.59
N LEU A 17 26.83 -3.74 22.52
CA LEU A 17 25.64 -3.51 21.68
C LEU A 17 24.87 -2.26 22.10
N LEU A 18 24.64 -2.05 23.39
CA LEU A 18 24.02 -0.85 23.94
C LEU A 18 24.86 0.40 23.65
N GLY A 19 26.18 0.32 23.80
CA GLY A 19 27.10 1.40 23.45
C GLY A 19 27.05 1.74 21.95
N LEU A 20 26.98 0.73 21.09
CA LEU A 20 26.87 0.91 19.65
C LEU A 20 25.53 1.53 19.26
N VAL A 21 24.42 1.10 19.89
CA VAL A 21 23.09 1.70 19.69
C VAL A 21 23.01 3.13 20.21
N LEU A 22 23.62 3.44 21.36
CA LEU A 22 23.63 4.79 21.92
C LEU A 22 24.53 5.75 21.14
N PHE A 23 25.65 5.25 20.60
CA PHE A 23 26.64 6.09 19.91
C PHE A 23 26.34 6.25 18.41
N PHE A 24 25.82 5.22 17.76
CA PHE A 24 25.42 5.27 16.35
C PHE A 24 23.93 5.41 16.13
N GLY A 25 23.08 5.36 17.17
CA GLY A 25 21.64 5.56 17.04
C GLY A 25 21.31 6.88 16.34
N ASP A 26 21.92 7.97 16.76
CA ASP A 26 21.75 9.30 16.15
C ASP A 26 22.22 9.38 14.69
N SER A 27 23.01 8.41 14.21
CA SER A 27 23.49 8.36 12.81
C SER A 27 22.72 7.33 11.96
N ILE A 28 22.31 6.22 12.56
CA ILE A 28 21.67 5.08 11.89
C ILE A 28 20.16 5.31 11.72
N PHE A 29 19.48 5.84 12.74
CA PHE A 29 18.04 6.08 12.67
C PHE A 29 17.63 7.17 11.65
N PRO A 30 18.30 8.34 11.59
CA PRO A 30 17.96 9.35 10.57
C PRO A 30 18.43 8.95 9.15
N ALA A 31 19.46 8.11 9.02
CA ALA A 31 19.87 7.57 7.71
C ALA A 31 18.87 6.51 7.18
N LEU A 32 18.24 5.74 8.07
CA LEU A 32 17.14 4.83 7.72
C LEU A 32 15.86 5.61 7.37
N GLU A 33 15.53 6.68 8.11
CA GLU A 33 14.44 7.61 7.77
C GLU A 33 14.64 8.39 6.47
N LYS A 34 15.89 8.58 6.02
CA LYS A 34 16.22 9.19 4.72
C LYS A 34 16.48 8.17 3.61
N SER A 35 16.46 6.88 3.92
CA SER A 35 16.64 5.83 2.92
C SER A 35 15.37 5.69 2.09
N GLY A 36 15.51 5.46 0.77
CA GLY A 36 14.38 5.27 -0.15
C GLY A 36 13.37 4.20 0.30
N TRP A 37 13.77 3.31 1.21
CA TRP A 37 12.92 2.30 1.84
C TRP A 37 11.80 2.88 2.70
N SER A 38 12.08 3.92 3.50
CA SER A 38 11.06 4.58 4.33
C SER A 38 10.04 5.34 3.48
N ARG A 39 10.50 5.96 2.39
CA ARG A 39 9.67 6.62 1.38
C ARG A 39 8.79 5.61 0.67
N GLU A 40 9.35 4.48 0.24
CA GLU A 40 8.60 3.40 -0.41
C GLU A 40 7.50 2.83 0.49
N ILE A 41 7.77 2.61 1.78
CA ILE A 41 6.75 2.16 2.75
C ILE A 41 5.63 3.18 2.86
N ARG A 42 5.94 4.47 3.03
CA ARG A 42 4.94 5.55 3.12
C ARG A 42 4.08 5.66 1.86
N LEU A 43 4.70 5.54 0.68
CA LEU A 43 3.98 5.57 -0.60
C LEU A 43 3.06 4.36 -0.74
N ARG A 44 3.50 3.19 -0.28
CA ARG A 44 2.69 1.97 -0.29
C ARG A 44 1.49 2.07 0.65
N GLU A 45 1.68 2.58 1.86
CA GLU A 45 0.58 2.87 2.80
C GLU A 45 -0.41 3.89 2.23
N THR A 46 0.11 4.92 1.56
CA THR A 46 -0.72 5.93 0.90
C THR A 46 -1.53 5.33 -0.25
N ALA A 47 -0.88 4.54 -1.11
CA ALA A 47 -1.54 3.86 -2.22
C ALA A 47 -2.63 2.90 -1.74
N ASP A 48 -2.34 2.12 -0.69
CA ASP A 48 -3.30 1.20 -0.08
C ASP A 48 -4.55 1.95 0.43
N ARG A 49 -4.35 3.03 1.18
CA ARG A 49 -5.44 3.91 1.63
C ARG A 49 -6.27 4.46 0.47
N LEU A 50 -5.63 4.98 -0.57
CA LEU A 50 -6.32 5.56 -1.72
C LEU A 50 -7.12 4.51 -2.51
N VAL A 51 -6.60 3.30 -2.65
CA VAL A 51 -7.32 2.18 -3.29
C VAL A 51 -8.55 1.81 -2.47
N HIS A 52 -8.41 1.73 -1.15
CA HIS A 52 -9.52 1.44 -0.26
C HIS A 52 -10.61 2.52 -0.33
N GLU A 53 -10.23 3.80 -0.26
CA GLU A 53 -11.14 4.94 -0.42
C GLU A 53 -11.85 4.90 -1.78
N TYR A 54 -11.12 4.61 -2.87
CA TYR A 54 -11.67 4.50 -4.21
C TYR A 54 -12.74 3.40 -4.31
N PHE A 55 -12.46 2.18 -3.83
CA PHE A 55 -13.41 1.08 -3.92
C PHE A 55 -14.58 1.19 -2.93
N ASP A 56 -14.35 1.75 -1.74
CA ASP A 56 -15.43 1.99 -0.78
C ASP A 56 -16.45 3.02 -1.32
N GLY A 57 -15.99 3.95 -2.16
CA GLY A 57 -16.86 4.82 -2.95
C GLY A 57 -17.94 4.05 -3.73
N PHE A 58 -17.66 2.83 -4.20
CA PHE A 58 -18.61 2.01 -4.96
C PHE A 58 -19.51 1.11 -4.11
N LYS A 59 -19.37 1.10 -2.78
CA LYS A 59 -20.29 0.37 -1.88
C LYS A 59 -21.51 1.18 -1.47
N GLY A 60 -21.44 2.51 -1.63
CA GLY A 60 -22.49 3.45 -1.22
C GLY A 60 -23.83 3.24 -1.93
N ARG A 61 -24.92 3.54 -1.22
CA ARG A 61 -26.28 3.53 -1.80
C ARG A 61 -26.51 4.66 -2.80
N ASP A 62 -25.66 5.68 -2.76
CA ASP A 62 -25.71 6.84 -3.66
C ASP A 62 -25.13 6.52 -5.05
N VAL A 63 -24.42 5.41 -5.20
CA VAL A 63 -23.88 4.95 -6.48
C VAL A 63 -24.94 4.19 -7.27
N PRO A 64 -25.09 4.41 -8.59
CA PRO A 64 -25.99 3.63 -9.44
C PRO A 64 -25.74 2.13 -9.31
N CYS A 65 -26.80 1.33 -9.30
CA CYS A 65 -26.72 -0.12 -9.10
C CYS A 65 -25.77 -0.83 -10.09
N GLU A 66 -25.63 -0.30 -11.31
CA GLU A 66 -24.74 -0.81 -12.35
C GLU A 66 -23.25 -0.69 -11.98
N ARG A 67 -22.86 0.30 -11.16
CA ARG A 67 -21.46 0.50 -10.74
C ARG A 67 -21.19 -0.02 -9.33
N ARG A 68 -22.23 -0.39 -8.58
CA ARG A 68 -22.13 -0.78 -7.19
C ARG A 68 -21.44 -2.15 -7.05
N ILE A 69 -20.59 -2.26 -6.04
CA ILE A 69 -19.93 -3.52 -5.66
C ILE A 69 -20.39 -3.96 -4.27
N THR A 70 -20.35 -5.27 -4.03
CA THR A 70 -20.60 -5.88 -2.71
C THR A 70 -19.31 -6.13 -1.94
N GLY A 71 -18.20 -6.27 -2.65
CA GLY A 71 -16.87 -6.44 -2.07
C GLY A 71 -15.78 -6.27 -3.12
N TYR A 72 -14.54 -6.15 -2.64
CA TYR A 72 -13.33 -6.13 -3.46
C TYR A 72 -12.18 -6.79 -2.70
N VAL A 73 -11.19 -7.26 -3.44
CA VAL A 73 -9.92 -7.80 -2.96
C VAL A 73 -8.82 -7.11 -3.76
N VAL A 74 -7.80 -6.62 -3.06
CA VAL A 74 -6.57 -6.12 -3.67
C VAL A 74 -5.58 -7.29 -3.74
N GLU A 75 -5.19 -7.68 -4.94
CA GLU A 75 -4.31 -8.84 -5.17
C GLU A 75 -2.84 -8.43 -5.20
N LYS A 76 -2.54 -7.35 -5.91
CA LYS A 76 -1.18 -6.83 -6.05
C LYS A 76 -1.22 -5.31 -6.14
N LEU A 77 -0.27 -4.67 -5.46
CA LEU A 77 -0.01 -3.24 -5.56
C LEU A 77 1.46 -3.04 -5.91
N GLU A 78 1.72 -2.25 -6.95
CA GLU A 78 3.06 -2.02 -7.48
C GLU A 78 3.26 -0.54 -7.80
N ILE A 79 4.26 0.08 -7.18
CA ILE A 79 4.66 1.46 -7.47
C ILE A 79 5.43 1.43 -8.80
N LEU A 80 4.98 2.22 -9.77
CA LEU A 80 5.53 2.24 -11.12
C LEU A 80 6.54 3.37 -11.32
N ASP A 81 6.22 4.54 -10.76
CA ASP A 81 7.05 5.74 -10.87
C ASP A 81 6.87 6.61 -9.63
N GLN A 82 7.92 7.35 -9.27
CA GLN A 82 7.89 8.28 -8.14
C GLN A 82 8.81 9.48 -8.37
N ASP A 83 8.25 10.65 -8.10
CA ASP A 83 8.90 11.95 -8.05
C ASP A 83 8.65 12.57 -6.66
N ASP A 84 9.29 13.70 -6.37
CA ASP A 84 9.07 14.54 -5.20
C ASP A 84 7.68 15.19 -5.17
N LEU A 85 7.04 15.39 -6.33
CA LEU A 85 5.71 16.00 -6.43
C LEU A 85 4.60 15.01 -6.76
N GLU A 86 4.89 13.88 -7.38
CA GLU A 86 3.87 12.92 -7.81
C GLU A 86 4.36 11.48 -7.66
N PHE A 87 3.44 10.53 -7.60
CA PHE A 87 3.79 9.12 -7.81
C PHE A 87 2.69 8.37 -8.54
N ALA A 88 3.09 7.34 -9.27
CA ALA A 88 2.20 6.47 -10.02
C ALA A 88 2.28 5.04 -9.50
N PHE A 89 1.13 4.40 -9.35
CA PHE A 89 1.07 2.99 -8.94
C PHE A 89 -0.01 2.25 -9.72
N SER A 90 0.17 0.93 -9.83
CA SER A 90 -0.85 0.04 -10.37
C SER A 90 -1.37 -0.89 -9.29
N VAL A 91 -2.64 -1.25 -9.43
CA VAL A 91 -3.30 -2.21 -8.56
C VAL A 91 -4.02 -3.25 -9.40
N GLU A 92 -3.74 -4.51 -9.10
CA GLU A 92 -4.50 -5.66 -9.57
C GLU A 92 -5.52 -6.00 -8.50
N PHE A 93 -6.77 -6.10 -8.90
CA PHE A 93 -7.90 -6.22 -7.99
C PHE A 93 -8.92 -7.21 -8.53
N SER A 94 -9.72 -7.74 -7.61
CA SER A 94 -10.92 -8.51 -7.91
C SER A 94 -12.11 -7.85 -7.23
N VAL A 95 -13.17 -7.52 -7.98
CA VAL A 95 -14.42 -6.96 -7.42
C VAL A 95 -15.57 -7.94 -7.53
N LYS A 96 -16.47 -7.92 -6.56
CA LYS A 96 -17.74 -8.63 -6.61
C LYS A 96 -18.87 -7.63 -6.95
N PRO A 97 -19.33 -7.56 -8.20
CA PRO A 97 -20.39 -6.63 -8.60
C PRO A 97 -21.71 -6.96 -7.90
N LEU A 98 -22.56 -5.94 -7.71
CA LEU A 98 -23.91 -6.15 -7.17
C LEU A 98 -24.83 -6.87 -8.16
N ASN A 99 -24.75 -6.47 -9.44
CA ASN A 99 -25.68 -6.91 -10.49
C ASN A 99 -24.95 -7.52 -11.68
N ARG A 100 -25.65 -8.35 -12.45
CA ARG A 100 -25.12 -9.00 -13.65
C ARG A 100 -24.80 -8.02 -14.78
N GLU A 101 -25.62 -6.99 -14.94
CA GLU A 101 -25.44 -5.91 -15.93
C GLU A 101 -24.49 -4.83 -15.41
N SER A 102 -23.61 -5.17 -14.47
CA SER A 102 -22.70 -4.21 -13.89
C SER A 102 -21.65 -3.75 -14.92
N TYR A 103 -21.28 -2.48 -14.81
CA TYR A 103 -20.15 -1.88 -15.52
C TYR A 103 -18.88 -2.73 -15.43
N TRP A 104 -18.66 -3.39 -14.30
CA TRP A 104 -17.49 -4.25 -14.07
C TRP A 104 -17.50 -5.50 -14.96
N ASN A 105 -18.68 -6.02 -15.33
CA ASN A 105 -18.83 -7.23 -16.16
C ASN A 105 -18.71 -6.96 -17.67
N ARG A 106 -18.32 -5.76 -18.11
CA ARG A 106 -18.46 -5.38 -19.54
C ARG A 106 -17.64 -6.23 -20.52
N LYS A 107 -16.59 -6.92 -20.06
CA LYS A 107 -15.79 -7.83 -20.90
C LYS A 107 -16.17 -9.29 -20.75
N ASP A 108 -16.48 -9.73 -19.54
CA ASP A 108 -16.85 -11.11 -19.29
C ASP A 108 -18.36 -11.24 -19.22
N LYS A 109 -18.93 -12.03 -20.14
CA LYS A 109 -20.31 -12.55 -20.07
C LYS A 109 -20.47 -13.52 -18.90
N ALA A 110 -19.87 -13.23 -17.75
CA ALA A 110 -19.79 -14.13 -16.63
C ALA A 110 -21.15 -14.22 -15.93
N THR A 111 -21.49 -15.47 -15.65
CA THR A 111 -22.60 -15.88 -14.82
C THR A 111 -22.49 -15.23 -13.43
N THR A 112 -23.64 -14.81 -12.92
CA THR A 112 -23.90 -14.35 -11.55
C THR A 112 -23.07 -15.14 -10.55
N ASP A 113 -22.35 -14.44 -9.66
CA ASP A 113 -21.43 -14.89 -8.60
C ASP A 113 -19.92 -14.97 -8.88
N SER A 114 -19.44 -14.60 -10.05
CA SER A 114 -18.00 -14.51 -10.29
C SER A 114 -17.39 -13.19 -9.82
N TRP A 115 -16.17 -13.29 -9.26
CA TRP A 115 -15.32 -12.14 -9.04
C TRP A 115 -14.75 -11.67 -10.39
N VAL A 116 -14.71 -10.36 -10.59
CA VAL A 116 -14.15 -9.75 -11.80
C VAL A 116 -12.78 -9.20 -11.48
N ALA A 117 -11.77 -9.75 -12.12
CA ALA A 117 -10.41 -9.25 -12.02
C ALA A 117 -10.20 -8.05 -12.96
N GLY A 118 -9.35 -7.11 -12.55
CA GLY A 118 -8.99 -5.97 -13.36
C GLY A 118 -7.69 -5.33 -12.89
N LYS A 119 -7.21 -4.36 -13.68
CA LYS A 119 -6.06 -3.55 -13.32
C LYS A 119 -6.38 -2.06 -13.44
N LEU A 120 -6.09 -1.31 -12.38
CA LEU A 120 -6.16 0.14 -12.38
C LEU A 120 -4.76 0.73 -12.26
N PHE A 121 -4.60 1.91 -12.86
CA PHE A 121 -3.41 2.75 -12.73
C PHE A 121 -3.84 4.06 -12.09
N PHE A 122 -3.12 4.48 -11.07
CA PHE A 122 -3.34 5.70 -10.31
C PHE A 122 -2.15 6.63 -10.51
N VAL A 123 -2.44 7.91 -10.67
CA VAL A 123 -1.45 9.00 -10.58
C VAL A 123 -1.89 9.91 -9.45
N VAL A 124 -0.98 10.18 -8.52
CA VAL A 124 -1.27 10.87 -7.26
C VAL A 124 -0.35 12.07 -7.10
N ASP A 125 -0.95 13.21 -6.75
CA ASP A 125 -0.26 14.44 -6.37
C ASP A 125 0.20 14.35 -4.90
N LEU A 126 1.47 14.65 -4.67
CA LEU A 126 2.11 14.74 -3.36
C LEU A 126 2.40 16.19 -2.94
N SER A 127 1.99 17.19 -3.72
CA SER A 127 2.17 18.62 -3.42
C SER A 127 1.63 19.01 -2.04
N SER A 128 0.61 18.29 -1.55
CA SER A 128 0.13 18.34 -0.16
C SER A 128 0.41 17.01 0.54
N PRO A 129 1.56 16.84 1.23
CA PRO A 129 1.96 15.54 1.79
C PRO A 129 0.99 15.00 2.86
N ASP A 130 0.22 15.89 3.51
CA ASP A 130 -0.81 15.50 4.48
C ASP A 130 -2.13 15.04 3.83
N ARG A 131 -2.33 15.35 2.54
CA ARG A 131 -3.54 15.05 1.76
C ARG A 131 -3.18 14.74 0.30
N PRO A 132 -2.58 13.58 0.03
CA PRO A 132 -2.32 13.16 -1.34
C PRO A 132 -3.63 12.99 -2.10
N GLU A 133 -3.70 13.56 -3.30
CA GLU A 133 -4.91 13.59 -4.13
C GLU A 133 -4.71 12.76 -5.41
N VAL A 134 -5.72 11.96 -5.78
CA VAL A 134 -5.69 11.18 -7.01
C VAL A 134 -5.98 12.11 -8.20
N ILE A 135 -4.96 12.35 -9.03
CA ILE A 135 -5.07 13.17 -10.25
C ILE A 135 -5.80 12.40 -11.34
N SER A 136 -5.49 11.11 -11.50
CA SER A 136 -6.12 10.29 -12.53
C SER A 136 -6.19 8.82 -12.16
N VAL A 137 -7.26 8.17 -12.62
CA VAL A 137 -7.44 6.71 -12.55
C VAL A 137 -7.71 6.20 -13.96
N VAL A 138 -6.85 5.32 -14.45
CA VAL A 138 -7.01 4.68 -15.75
C VAL A 138 -7.29 3.20 -15.54
N SER A 139 -8.43 2.74 -16.06
CA SER A 139 -8.78 1.32 -16.01
C SER A 139 -8.28 0.61 -17.27
N SER A 140 -7.49 -0.45 -17.09
CA SER A 140 -7.32 -1.50 -18.09
C SER A 140 -8.31 -2.62 -17.79
N LEU A 141 -9.60 -2.27 -17.75
CA LEU A 141 -10.70 -3.25 -17.73
C LEU A 141 -10.84 -3.83 -19.12
#